data_AF-A0A2W1JZI4-F1
#
_entry.id   AF-A0A2W1JZI4-F1
#
_cell.length_a   1.000
_cell.length_b   1.000
_cell.length_c   1.000
_cell.angle_alpha   90.00
_cell.angle_beta   90.00
_cell.angle_gamma   90.00
#
_symmetry.space_group_name_H-M   'P 1'
#
loop_
_entity.id
_entity.type
_entity.pdbx_description
1 polymer ?
#
loop_
_entity_poly.entity_id
_entity_poly.type
_entity_poly.pdbx_seq_one_letter_code
_entity_poly.pdbx_strand_id
1 'polypeptide(L)'
;MQFKRLTGAIDTGTPSGRFFFHVMVRLAEMERDLTIERSCAGLEVARKFGWMPGKKRLMTESKVALARKPPDNDTPRREVAEHIVASLLTLYRWIPGASHS
;
A
#
# COMPACT_ATOMS: atom_id res chain seq x y z
N MET A 1 8.66 25.43 24.03
CA MET A 1 9.72 24.48 23.63
C MET A 1 10.75 25.24 22.80
N GLN A 2 12.04 25.16 23.16
CA GLN A 2 13.13 25.80 22.42
C GLN A 2 14.05 24.71 21.87
N PHE A 3 14.29 24.70 20.57
CA PHE A 3 15.18 23.77 19.89
C PHE A 3 16.49 24.47 19.52
N LYS A 4 17.61 23.91 19.98
CA LYS A 4 18.95 24.38 19.68
C LYS A 4 19.79 23.20 19.22
N ARG A 5 20.32 23.29 18.00
CA ARG A 5 21.20 22.26 17.44
C ARG A 5 22.63 22.47 17.99
N LEU A 6 23.29 21.38 18.42
CA LEU A 6 24.65 21.42 18.98
C LEU A 6 25.73 21.61 17.90
N THR A 7 25.46 21.20 16.66
CA THR A 7 26.35 21.35 15.51
C THR A 7 25.59 22.03 14.37
N GLY A 8 25.95 23.28 14.08
CA GLY A 8 25.25 24.18 13.15
C GLY A 8 24.37 25.20 13.88
N ALA A 9 24.44 26.47 13.47
CA ALA A 9 23.90 27.64 14.19
C ALA A 9 22.36 27.82 14.06
N ILE A 10 21.57 26.78 14.28
CA ILE A 10 20.09 26.90 14.31
C ILE A 10 19.63 26.94 15.76
N ASP A 11 19.33 28.16 16.24
CA ASP A 11 18.80 28.45 17.57
C ASP A 11 17.42 29.12 17.46
N THR A 12 16.36 28.34 17.70
CA THR A 12 14.96 28.82 17.65
C THR A 12 14.55 29.68 18.86
N GLY A 13 15.46 29.90 19.83
CA GLY A 13 15.26 30.85 20.92
C GLY A 13 15.24 32.30 20.43
N THR A 14 15.96 32.60 19.34
CA THR A 14 16.04 33.95 18.75
C THR A 14 14.94 34.19 17.70
N PRO A 15 14.44 35.44 17.55
CA PRO A 15 13.50 35.78 16.48
C PRO A 15 14.03 35.41 15.08
N SER A 16 15.31 35.68 14.81
CA SER A 16 15.97 35.33 13.55
C SER A 16 16.01 33.82 13.32
N GLY A 17 16.38 33.03 14.33
CA GLY A 17 16.44 31.58 14.19
C GLY A 17 15.07 30.91 14.02
N ARG A 18 13.99 31.47 14.61
CA ARG A 18 12.62 31.04 14.31
C ARG A 18 12.24 31.33 12.86
N PHE A 19 12.56 32.53 12.36
CA PHE A 19 12.29 32.87 10.97
C PHE A 19 12.98 31.89 10.01
N PHE A 20 14.29 31.66 10.17
CA PHE A 20 15.02 30.71 9.33
C PHE A 20 14.47 29.29 9.44
N PHE A 21 14.10 28.84 10.65
CA PHE A 21 13.46 27.55 10.82
C PHE A 21 12.15 27.45 10.02
N HIS A 22 11.28 28.45 10.07
CA HIS A 22 10.05 28.45 9.28
C HIS A 22 10.30 28.44 7.77
N VAL A 23 11.28 29.19 7.29
CA VAL A 23 11.66 29.17 5.86
C VAL A 23 12.12 27.77 5.46
N MET A 24 12.96 27.11 6.27
CA MET A 24 13.41 25.75 6.01
C MET A 24 12.26 24.72 6.07
N VAL A 25 11.29 24.91 6.96
CA VAL A 25 10.07 24.08 7.01
C VAL A 25 9.29 24.22 5.71
N ARG A 26 9.06 25.45 5.23
CA ARG A 26 8.35 25.68 3.95
C ARG A 26 9.10 25.11 2.76
N LEU A 27 10.43 25.20 2.77
CA LEU A 27 11.26 24.61 1.72
C LEU A 27 11.14 23.07 1.72
N ALA A 28 11.20 22.45 2.89
CA ALA A 28 11.07 21.00 3.03
C ALA A 28 9.67 20.50 2.59
N GLU A 29 8.61 21.27 2.87
CA GLU A 29 7.26 20.99 2.36
C GLU A 29 7.24 21.00 0.82
N MET A 30 7.78 22.06 0.20
CA MET A 30 7.85 22.17 -1.27
C MET A 30 8.66 21.04 -1.92
N GLU A 31 9.81 20.67 -1.34
CA GLU A 31 10.63 19.56 -1.85
C GLU A 31 9.89 18.22 -1.78
N ARG A 32 9.10 18.01 -0.72
CA ARG A 32 8.28 16.81 -0.57
C ARG A 32 7.21 16.76 -1.67
N ASP A 33 6.54 17.87 -1.92
CA ASP A 33 5.49 17.98 -2.94
C ASP A 33 6.05 17.71 -4.34
N LEU A 34 7.18 18.34 -4.70
CA LEU A 34 7.87 18.08 -5.97
C LEU A 34 8.25 16.60 -6.15
N THR A 35 8.64 15.93 -5.06
CA THR A 35 8.96 14.49 -5.09
C THR A 35 7.71 13.63 -5.33
N ILE A 36 6.56 14.02 -4.75
CA ILE A 36 5.27 13.36 -5.00
C ILE A 36 4.88 13.55 -6.46
N GLU A 37 4.90 14.78 -6.96
CA GLU A 37 4.52 15.11 -8.34
C GLU A 37 5.31 14.28 -9.35
N ARG A 38 6.64 14.19 -9.18
CA ARG A 38 7.49 13.35 -10.04
C ARG A 38 7.14 11.88 -9.97
N SER A 39 6.87 11.36 -8.77
CA SER A 39 6.46 9.97 -8.58
C SER A 39 5.13 9.69 -9.28
N CYS A 40 4.13 10.56 -9.11
CA CYS A 40 2.83 10.45 -9.75
C CYS A 40 2.93 10.50 -11.28
N ALA A 41 3.75 11.42 -11.83
CA ALA A 41 3.99 11.49 -13.27
C ALA A 41 4.62 10.18 -13.80
N GLY A 42 5.59 9.62 -13.09
CA GLY A 42 6.16 8.31 -13.44
C GLY A 42 5.14 7.16 -13.39
N LEU A 43 4.26 7.16 -12.38
CA LEU A 43 3.17 6.18 -12.27
C LEU A 43 2.13 6.32 -13.39
N GLU A 44 1.83 7.53 -13.84
CA GLU A 44 0.92 7.75 -14.97
C GLU A 44 1.49 7.17 -16.26
N VAL A 45 2.79 7.41 -16.51
CA VAL A 45 3.50 6.84 -17.68
C VAL A 45 3.48 5.32 -17.60
N ALA A 46 3.86 4.74 -16.45
CA ALA A 46 3.76 3.31 -16.18
C ALA A 46 2.38 2.72 -16.47
N ARG A 47 1.32 3.41 -16.03
CA ARG A 47 -0.07 2.98 -16.24
C ARG A 47 -0.47 3.00 -17.70
N LYS A 48 0.02 3.97 -18.50
CA LYS A 48 -0.17 3.99 -19.97
C LYS A 48 0.45 2.77 -20.65
N PHE A 49 1.55 2.25 -20.11
CA PHE A 49 2.17 1.00 -20.56
C PHE A 49 1.53 -0.28 -19.96
N GLY A 50 0.40 -0.15 -19.25
CA GLY A 50 -0.32 -1.29 -18.66
C GLY A 50 0.31 -1.86 -17.39
N TRP A 51 1.35 -1.23 -16.84
CA TRP A 51 1.93 -1.64 -15.57
C TRP A 51 1.15 -1.03 -14.40
N MET A 52 0.58 -1.88 -13.55
CA MET A 52 -0.13 -1.46 -12.34
C MET A 52 0.77 -1.69 -11.10
N PRO A 53 1.20 -0.63 -10.40
CA PRO A 53 1.94 -0.79 -9.15
C PRO A 53 1.03 -1.34 -8.04
N GLY A 54 1.58 -2.16 -7.14
CA GLY A 54 0.86 -2.70 -5.98
C GLY A 54 1.09 -4.19 -5.76
N LYS A 55 0.41 -4.74 -4.73
CA LYS A 55 0.50 -6.17 -4.39
C LYS A 55 -0.13 -7.00 -5.52
N LYS A 56 0.64 -7.95 -6.05
CA LYS A 56 0.12 -8.93 -7.03
C LYS A 56 -1.09 -9.66 -6.44
N ARG A 57 -2.10 -9.93 -7.28
CA ARG A 57 -3.29 -10.68 -6.86
C ARG A 57 -2.86 -12.06 -6.35
N LEU A 58 -3.31 -12.40 -5.14
CA LEU A 58 -3.00 -13.69 -4.51
C LEU A 58 -3.76 -14.84 -5.20
N MET A 59 -5.01 -14.58 -5.61
CA MET A 59 -5.81 -15.51 -6.41
C MET A 59 -5.53 -15.28 -7.89
N THR A 60 -4.83 -16.25 -8.47
CA THR A 60 -4.69 -16.41 -9.93
C THR A 60 -5.87 -17.19 -10.47
N GLU A 61 -6.11 -17.09 -11.78
CA GLU A 61 -7.20 -17.82 -12.44
C GLU A 61 -7.12 -19.33 -12.20
N SER A 62 -5.92 -19.90 -12.21
CA SER A 62 -5.70 -21.32 -11.89
C SER A 62 -6.13 -21.69 -10.47
N LYS A 63 -5.85 -20.82 -9.48
CA LYS A 63 -6.27 -21.04 -8.09
C LYS A 63 -7.79 -20.90 -7.93
N VAL A 64 -8.40 -19.97 -8.65
CA VAL A 64 -9.85 -19.80 -8.66
C VAL A 64 -10.52 -20.99 -9.34
N ALA A 65 -9.98 -21.50 -10.44
CA ALA A 65 -10.49 -22.69 -11.12
C ALA A 65 -10.39 -23.93 -10.22
N LEU A 66 -9.27 -24.11 -9.53
CA LEU A 66 -9.10 -25.20 -8.55
C LEU A 66 -10.11 -25.08 -7.39
N ALA A 67 -10.29 -23.87 -6.87
CA ALA A 67 -11.20 -23.62 -5.75
C ALA A 67 -12.70 -23.66 -6.14
N ARG A 68 -13.03 -23.55 -7.44
CA ARG A 68 -14.39 -23.67 -7.97
C ARG A 68 -14.81 -25.10 -8.28
N LYS A 69 -13.86 -26.04 -8.39
CA LYS A 69 -14.21 -27.44 -8.60
C LYS A 69 -15.08 -27.90 -7.42
N PRO A 70 -16.23 -28.55 -7.68
CA PRO A 70 -17.02 -29.15 -6.63
C PRO A 70 -16.10 -30.05 -5.79
N PRO A 71 -16.14 -29.99 -4.47
CA PRO A 71 -15.41 -30.95 -3.67
C PRO A 71 -15.96 -32.34 -4.02
N ASP A 72 -15.14 -33.16 -4.67
CA ASP A 72 -15.51 -34.54 -5.03
C ASP A 72 -15.79 -35.39 -3.77
N ASN A 73 -15.41 -34.92 -2.57
CA ASN A 73 -15.59 -35.57 -1.27
C ASN A 73 -15.85 -34.54 -0.16
N ASP A 74 -17.08 -34.00 -0.02
CA ASP A 74 -17.56 -33.18 1.12
C ASP A 74 -16.49 -32.36 1.88
N THR A 75 -15.58 -31.72 1.12
CA THR A 75 -14.33 -31.24 1.69
C THR A 75 -14.60 -29.87 2.30
N PRO A 76 -14.32 -29.65 3.60
CA PRO A 76 -14.62 -28.38 4.22
C PRO A 76 -13.81 -27.29 3.53
N ARG A 77 -14.43 -26.13 3.29
CA ARG A 77 -13.79 -24.98 2.61
C ARG A 77 -12.51 -24.49 3.28
N ARG A 78 -12.31 -24.82 4.56
CA ARG A 78 -11.05 -24.58 5.29
C ARG A 78 -9.89 -25.34 4.65
N GLU A 79 -10.08 -26.62 4.36
CA GLU A 79 -9.04 -27.45 3.73
C GLU A 79 -8.75 -26.95 2.31
N VAL A 80 -9.78 -26.57 1.55
CA VAL A 80 -9.61 -25.96 0.22
C VAL A 80 -8.77 -24.68 0.29
N ALA A 81 -9.00 -23.84 1.30
CA ALA A 81 -8.23 -22.60 1.52
C ALA A 81 -6.77 -22.87 1.88
N GLU A 82 -6.50 -23.91 2.69
CA GLU A 82 -5.15 -24.35 3.05
C GLU A 82 -4.39 -24.86 1.83
N HIS A 83 -5.03 -25.70 0.99
CA HIS A 83 -4.43 -26.24 -0.23
C HIS A 83 -4.01 -25.15 -1.23
N ILE A 84 -4.78 -24.07 -1.35
CA ILE A 84 -4.47 -22.94 -2.25
C ILE A 84 -3.58 -21.85 -1.60
N VAL A 85 -3.19 -22.07 -0.33
CA VAL A 85 -2.41 -21.15 0.51
C VAL A 85 -3.05 -19.77 0.54
N ALA A 86 -4.33 -19.72 0.88
CA ALA A 86 -5.08 -18.48 1.05
C ALA A 86 -5.93 -18.51 2.31
N SER A 87 -6.24 -17.33 2.86
CA SER A 87 -7.15 -17.27 4.00
C SER A 87 -8.57 -17.65 3.60
N LEU A 88 -9.34 -18.22 4.52
CA LEU A 88 -10.78 -18.46 4.36
C LEU A 88 -11.52 -17.21 3.87
N LEU A 89 -11.20 -16.04 4.43
CA LEU A 89 -11.78 -14.76 4.01
C LEU A 89 -11.47 -14.44 2.54
N THR A 90 -10.26 -14.76 2.09
CA THR A 90 -9.87 -14.60 0.68
C THR A 90 -10.64 -15.58 -0.19
N LEU A 91 -10.82 -16.83 0.24
CA LEU A 91 -11.62 -17.81 -0.49
C LEU A 91 -13.08 -17.36 -0.63
N TYR A 92 -13.73 -16.98 0.47
CA TYR A 92 -15.12 -16.49 0.45
C TYR A 92 -15.33 -15.22 -0.36
N ARG A 93 -14.36 -14.29 -0.36
CA ARG A 93 -14.43 -13.07 -1.18
C ARG A 93 -14.44 -13.38 -2.68
N TRP A 94 -13.77 -14.45 -3.10
CA TRP A 94 -13.66 -14.85 -4.51
C TRP A 94 -14.72 -15.88 -4.94
N ILE A 95 -15.16 -16.72 -4.00
CA ILE A 95 -16.18 -17.75 -4.19
C ILE A 95 -17.15 -17.66 -3.01
N PRO A 96 -18.12 -16.75 -3.06
CA PRO A 96 -19.16 -16.69 -2.03
C PRO A 96 -19.91 -18.03 -2.05
N GLY A 97 -20.22 -18.55 -0.86
CA GLY A 97 -21.12 -19.70 -0.80
C GLY A 97 -22.46 -19.30 -1.36
N ALA A 98 -22.89 -19.95 -2.45
CA ALA A 98 -24.31 -20.00 -2.75
C ALA A 98 -24.99 -20.47 -1.46
N SER A 99 -25.89 -19.64 -0.96
CA SER A 99 -26.80 -19.95 0.13
C SER A 99 -27.36 -21.35 -0.09
N HIS A 100 -27.07 -22.26 0.84
CA HIS A 100 -27.84 -23.50 0.93
C HIS A 100 -29.29 -23.09 1.19
N SER A 101 -30.16 -23.32 0.20
CA SER A 101 -31.60 -23.50 0.38
C SER A 101 -31.90 -24.98 0.25
#